data_AF-A0A520EJ81-F1
#
_entry.id   AF-A0A520EJ81-F1
#
_cell.length_a   1.000
_cell.length_b   1.000
_cell.length_c   1.000
_cell.angle_alpha   90.00
_cell.angle_beta   90.00
_cell.angle_gamma   90.00
#
_symmetry.space_group_name_H-M   'P 1'
#
loop_
_entity.id
_entity.type
_entity.pdbx_description
1 polymer ?
#
loop_
_entity_poly.entity_id
_entity_poly.type
_entity_poly.pdbx_seq_one_letter_code
_entity_poly.pdbx_strand_id
1 'polypeptide(L)' 'LYLRSLKKLSDAEIIQWQPEKTNYNYFTEISKPEIKHEFGLLTHQFDYIWYGDFPIDVQKFESINQSFNHFNTKI' A
#
# COMPACT_ATOMS: atom_id res chain seq x y z
N LEU A 1 -0.93 -4.59 -7.33
CA LEU A 1 -1.84 -3.80 -6.47
C LEU A 1 -1.07 -2.70 -5.73
N TYR A 2 -0.02 -3.05 -4.98
CA TYR A 2 0.78 -2.09 -4.21
C TYR A 2 1.43 -0.96 -5.05
N LEU A 3 2.14 -1.28 -6.13
CA LEU A 3 2.74 -0.25 -7.02
C LEU A 3 1.71 0.72 -7.61
N ARG A 4 0.46 0.27 -7.84
CA ARG A 4 -0.63 1.13 -8.30
C ARG A 4 -1.04 2.13 -7.21
N SER A 5 -1.06 1.69 -5.94
CA SER A 5 -1.32 2.56 -4.80
C SER A 5 -0.21 3.59 -4.58
N LEU A 6 1.07 3.19 -4.73
CA LEU A 6 2.19 4.14 -4.75
C LEU A 6 2.04 5.16 -5.88
N LYS A 7 1.69 4.71 -7.09
CA LYS A 7 1.46 5.61 -8.22
C LYS A 7 0.35 6.62 -7.92
N LYS A 8 -0.79 6.18 -7.37
CA LYS A 8 -1.90 7.08 -7.00
C LYS A 8 -1.49 8.11 -5.95
N LEU A 9 -0.78 7.69 -4.90
CA LEU A 9 -0.24 8.60 -3.89
C LEU A 9 0.71 9.62 -4.50
N SER A 10 1.54 9.20 -5.45
CA SER A 10 2.48 10.09 -6.15
C SER A 10 1.76 11.05 -7.11
N ASP A 11 0.77 10.56 -7.86
CA ASP A 11 -0.07 11.38 -8.76
C ASP A 11 -0.85 12.44 -7.97
N ALA A 12 -1.22 12.13 -6.71
CA ALA A 12 -1.88 13.04 -5.78
C ALA A 12 -0.91 13.91 -4.95
N GLU A 13 0.40 13.88 -5.27
CA GLU A 13 1.47 14.63 -4.58
C GLU A 13 1.58 14.35 -3.05
N ILE A 14 1.01 13.25 -2.57
CA ILE A 14 1.05 12.83 -1.16
C ILE A 14 2.42 12.24 -0.81
N ILE A 15 3.05 11.57 -1.78
CA ILE A 15 4.40 11.02 -1.67
C ILE A 15 5.23 11.44 -2.88
N GLN A 16 6.55 11.42 -2.74
CA GLN A 16 7.48 11.63 -3.84
C GLN A 16 8.11 10.29 -4.23
N TRP A 17 7.62 9.69 -5.31
CA TRP A 17 8.12 8.38 -5.75
C TRP A 17 9.60 8.42 -6.17
N GLN A 18 10.41 7.50 -5.64
CA GLN A 18 11.82 7.34 -5.99
C GLN A 18 12.23 5.85 -5.88
N PRO A 19 13.04 5.32 -6.82
CA PRO A 19 13.39 3.90 -6.83
C PRO A 19 14.18 3.43 -5.60
N GLU A 20 14.89 4.34 -4.94
CA GLU A 20 15.71 4.05 -3.75
C GLU A 20 14.89 4.02 -2.45
N LYS A 21 13.64 4.49 -2.48
CA LYS A 21 12.79 4.59 -1.28
C LYS A 21 12.15 3.25 -0.92
N THR A 22 12.19 2.94 0.36
CA THR A 22 11.49 1.80 0.96
C THR A 22 10.02 2.12 1.21
N ASN A 23 9.22 1.07 1.44
CA ASN A 23 7.81 1.21 1.85
C ASN A 23 7.66 2.05 3.12
N TYR A 24 8.62 1.95 4.04
CA TYR A 24 8.67 2.78 5.25
C TYR A 24 8.89 4.26 4.92
N ASN A 25 9.75 4.59 3.95
CA ASN A 25 9.94 5.99 3.53
C ASN A 25 8.63 6.59 3.01
N TYR A 26 7.91 5.86 2.14
CA TYR A 26 6.60 6.30 1.66
C TYR A 26 5.59 6.47 2.79
N PHE A 27 5.55 5.55 3.75
CA PHE A 27 4.68 5.67 4.93
C PHE A 27 5.00 6.92 5.76
N THR A 28 6.27 7.28 5.92
CA THR A 28 6.66 8.47 6.69
C THR A 28 6.26 9.79 6.03
N GLU A 29 6.20 9.84 4.70
CA GLU A 29 5.82 11.04 3.92
C GLU A 29 4.33 11.38 4.05
N ILE A 30 3.47 10.38 4.27
CA ILE A 30 2.03 10.59 4.39
C ILE A 30 1.74 11.35 5.69
N SER A 31 1.23 12.57 5.54
CA SER A 31 0.88 13.47 6.65
C SER A 31 -0.57 13.30 7.11
N LYS A 32 -1.48 12.89 6.21
CA LYS A 32 -2.90 12.68 6.51
C LYS A 32 -3.08 11.39 7.35
N PRO A 33 -3.54 11.47 8.62
CA PRO A 33 -3.61 10.31 9.51
C PRO A 33 -4.44 9.15 8.97
N GLU A 34 -5.56 9.45 8.31
CA GLU A 34 -6.47 8.48 7.72
C GLU A 34 -5.81 7.69 6.58
N ILE A 35 -5.13 8.40 5.67
CA ILE A 35 -4.41 7.78 4.54
C ILE A 35 -3.20 7.00 5.08
N LYS A 36 -2.49 7.55 6.06
CA LYS A 36 -1.31 6.94 6.66
C LYS A 36 -1.65 5.61 7.32
N HIS A 37 -2.74 5.58 8.09
CA HIS A 37 -3.20 4.37 8.76
C HIS A 37 -3.57 3.26 7.76
N GLU A 38 -4.40 3.58 6.76
CA GLU A 38 -4.80 2.60 5.74
C GLU A 38 -3.62 2.12 4.89
N PHE A 39 -2.72 3.03 4.50
CA PHE A 39 -1.51 2.67 3.75
C PHE A 39 -0.57 1.78 4.57
N GLY A 40 -0.46 2.03 5.89
CA GLY A 40 0.32 1.20 6.81
C GLY A 40 -0.19 -0.23 6.87
N LEU A 41 -1.51 -0.43 6.96
CA LEU A 41 -2.13 -1.77 6.93
C LEU A 41 -1.83 -2.51 5.62
N LEU A 42 -2.00 -1.83 4.48
CA LEU A 42 -1.71 -2.41 3.17
C LEU A 42 -0.23 -2.74 2.98
N THR A 43 0.65 -1.89 3.50
CA THR A 43 2.10 -2.10 3.46
C THR A 43 2.51 -3.30 4.30
N HIS A 44 2.02 -3.39 5.53
CA HIS A 44 2.30 -4.55 6.38
C HIS A 44 1.78 -5.85 5.75
N GLN A 45 0.58 -5.82 5.17
CA GLN A 45 0.03 -6.98 4.48
C GLN A 45 0.87 -7.37 3.26
N PHE A 46 1.29 -6.39 2.45
CA PHE A 46 2.17 -6.62 1.32
C PHE A 46 3.52 -7.21 1.73
N ASP A 47 4.18 -6.63 2.74
CA ASP A 47 5.47 -7.10 3.25
C ASP A 47 5.35 -8.53 3.82
N TYR A 48 4.27 -8.82 4.54
CA TYR A 48 4.01 -10.16 5.08
C TYR A 48 3.87 -11.22 3.98
N ILE A 49 3.22 -10.87 2.87
CA ILE A 49 3.07 -11.77 1.71
C ILE A 49 4.39 -11.94 0.97
N TRP A 50 5.09 -10.84 0.73
CA TRP A 50 6.29 -10.82 -0.10
C TRP A 50 7.50 -11.45 0.60
N TYR A 51 7.64 -11.24 1.91
CA TYR A 51 8.79 -11.69 2.70
C TYR A 51 8.47 -12.88 3.62
N GLY A 52 7.19 -13.21 3.83
CA GLY A 52 6.78 -14.23 4.79
C GLY A 52 6.56 -15.63 4.23
N ASP A 53 6.71 -15.84 2.91
CA ASP A 53 6.51 -17.13 2.23
C ASP A 53 5.14 -17.78 2.53
N PHE A 54 4.11 -16.95 2.72
CA PHE A 54 2.76 -17.40 3.03
C PHE A 54 2.00 -17.71 1.74
N PRO A 55 1.50 -18.95 1.56
CA PRO A 55 0.66 -19.27 0.42
C PRO A 55 -0.65 -18.48 0.50
N ILE A 56 -0.89 -17.64 -0.50
CA ILE A 56 -2.15 -16.95 -0.71
C ILE A 56 -3.09 -17.87 -1.46
N ASP A 57 -4.23 -18.19 -0.85
CA ASP A 57 -5.37 -18.78 -1.53
C ASP A 57 -6.25 -17.69 -2.18
N VAL A 58 -7.18 -18.13 -3.03
CA VAL A 58 -8.07 -17.25 -3.79
C VAL A 58 -8.92 -16.35 -2.87
N GLN A 59 -9.38 -16.86 -1.72
CA GLN A 59 -10.21 -16.09 -0.79
C GLN A 59 -9.41 -14.96 -0.13
N LYS A 60 -8.19 -15.24 0.31
CA LYS A 60 -7.28 -14.21 0.86
C LYS A 60 -6.93 -13.18 -0.20
N PHE A 61 -6.67 -13.61 -1.43
CA PHE A 61 -6.38 -12.69 -2.53
C PHE A 61 -7.53 -11.72 -2.79
N GLU A 62 -8.79 -12.19 -2.79
CA GLU A 62 -9.94 -11.31 -2.99
C GLU A 62 -10.04 -10.24 -1.91
N SER A 63 -9.87 -10.61 -0.64
CA SER A 63 -9.90 -9.66 0.48
C SER A 63 -8.78 -8.62 0.38
N ILE A 64 -7.57 -9.04 -0.01
CA ILE A 64 -6.43 -8.15 -0.26
C ILE A 64 -6.76 -7.20 -1.42
N ASN A 65 -7.25 -7.73 -2.54
CA ASN A 65 -7.61 -6.94 -3.71
C ASN A 65 -8.68 -5.90 -3.40
N GLN A 66 -9.72 -6.27 -2.65
CA GLN A 66 -10.74 -5.33 -2.18
C GLN A 66 -10.15 -4.22 -1.31
N SER A 67 -9.25 -4.55 -0.38
CA SER A 67 -8.59 -3.56 0.49
C SER A 67 -7.76 -2.55 -0.31
N PHE A 68 -7.00 -3.02 -1.31
CA PHE A 68 -6.25 -2.14 -2.21
C PHE A 68 -7.16 -1.28 -3.09
N ASN A 69 -8.25 -1.84 -3.62
CA ASN A 69 -9.20 -1.09 -4.43
C ASN A 69 -9.91 -0.01 -3.60
N HIS A 70 -10.35 -0.34 -2.39
CA HIS A 70 -10.96 0.60 -1.45
C HIS A 70 -10.03 1.78 -1.15
N PHE A 71 -8.79 1.51 -0.74
CA PHE A 71 -7.79 2.55 -0.52
C PHE A 71 -7.61 3.43 -1.76
N ASN A 72 -7.47 2.82 -2.94
CA ASN A 72 -7.29 3.53 -4.19
C ASN A 72 -8.50 4.41 -4.58
N THR A 73 -9.71 4.17 -4.09
CA THR A 73 -10.87 5.07 -4.35
C THR A 73 -10.86 6.34 -3.50
N LYS A 74 -10.11 6.33 -2.39
CA LYS A 74 -9.99 7.47 -1.46
C LYS A 74 -8.82 8.40 -1.77
N ILE A 75 -7.92 7.95 -2.64
CA ILE A 75 -6.80 8.72 -3.20
C ILE A 75 -7.26 9.34 -4.51
#